data_AF-A0A031G6Z2-F1
#
_entry.id   AF-A0A031G6Z2-F1
#
_cell.length_a   1.000
_cell.length_b   1.000
_cell.length_c   1.000
_cell.angle_alpha   90.00
_cell.angle_beta   90.00
_cell.angle_gamma   90.00
#
_symmetry.space_group_name_H-M   'P 1'
#
loop_
_entity.id
_entity.type
_entity.pdbx_description
1 polymer ?
#
loop_
_entity_poly.entity_id
_entity_poly.type
_entity_poly.pdbx_seq_one_letter_code
_entity_poly.pdbx_strand_id
1 'polypeptide(L)'
;MIDSLEVKEFDDLEEQLLDANVSYSEMTREYASYLMGLIQRGELKTIAASKLEKLVPFLKEAILRERIESDEVLRKKLTVDLWKMEQQSRKEDEDFANFIRGVLYCYGTEEVWEEEGDGPTPIYLYFLILKKILPGLRKDFISSFNRFLGGRS
;
A
#
# COMPACT_ATOMS: atom_id res chain seq x y z
N MET A 1 -12.64 -6.78 -18.35
CA MET A 1 -13.70 -7.47 -17.58
C MET A 1 -13.12 -7.66 -16.20
N ILE A 2 -13.63 -6.95 -15.20
CA ILE A 2 -13.19 -7.13 -13.82
C ILE A 2 -13.66 -8.54 -13.40
N ASP A 3 -12.78 -9.32 -12.78
CA ASP A 3 -13.10 -10.66 -12.30
C ASP A 3 -14.13 -10.55 -11.17
N SER A 4 -15.34 -11.06 -11.38
CA SER A 4 -16.44 -11.00 -10.40
C SER A 4 -16.10 -11.66 -9.07
N LEU A 5 -15.21 -12.65 -9.07
CA LEU A 5 -14.75 -13.27 -7.83
C LEU A 5 -13.77 -12.35 -7.10
N GLU A 6 -12.94 -11.61 -7.85
CA GLU A 6 -11.99 -10.64 -7.27
C GLU A 6 -12.72 -9.54 -6.53
N VAL A 7 -13.72 -8.94 -7.18
CA VAL A 7 -14.55 -7.90 -6.57
C VAL A 7 -15.15 -8.41 -5.27
N LYS A 8 -15.80 -9.57 -5.31
CA LYS A 8 -16.44 -10.14 -4.12
C LYS A 8 -15.46 -10.39 -2.98
N GLU A 9 -14.29 -10.97 -3.25
CA GLU A 9 -13.30 -11.22 -2.19
C GLU A 9 -12.74 -9.93 -1.57
N PHE A 10 -12.67 -8.84 -2.35
CA PHE A 10 -12.31 -7.53 -1.83
C PHE A 10 -13.45 -6.89 -1.06
N ASP A 11 -14.70 -6.97 -1.54
CA ASP A 11 -15.89 -6.52 -0.81
C ASP A 11 -15.95 -7.21 0.57
N ASP A 12 -15.77 -8.54 0.60
CA ASP A 12 -15.77 -9.35 1.83
C ASP A 12 -14.61 -8.93 2.78
N LEU A 13 -13.45 -8.55 2.24
CA LEU A 13 -12.30 -8.09 3.03
C LEU A 13 -12.54 -6.68 3.60
N GLU A 14 -13.13 -5.78 2.81
CA GLU A 14 -13.46 -4.43 3.25
C GLU A 14 -14.50 -4.46 4.38
N GLU A 15 -15.55 -5.28 4.24
CA GLU A 15 -16.55 -5.49 5.29
C GLU A 15 -15.89 -5.96 6.60
N GLN A 16 -14.99 -6.95 6.54
CA GLN A 16 -14.27 -7.44 7.72
C GLN A 16 -13.39 -6.36 8.39
N LEU A 17 -12.75 -5.49 7.61
CA LEU A 17 -11.95 -4.39 8.15
C LEU A 17 -12.82 -3.35 8.85
N LEU A 18 -13.98 -3.03 8.28
CA LEU A 18 -14.94 -2.10 8.86
C LEU A 18 -15.58 -2.68 10.14
N ASP A 19 -16.00 -3.94 10.12
CA ASP A 19 -16.57 -4.63 11.28
C ASP A 19 -15.58 -4.71 12.45
N ALA A 20 -14.30 -4.90 12.15
CA ALA A 20 -13.21 -4.90 13.14
C ALA A 20 -12.79 -3.48 13.57
N ASN A 21 -13.47 -2.43 13.10
CA ASN A 21 -13.18 -1.01 13.35
C ASN A 21 -11.70 -0.68 13.08
N VAL A 22 -11.13 -1.22 11.99
CA VAL A 22 -9.76 -0.92 11.59
C VAL A 22 -9.72 0.51 11.06
N SER A 23 -8.92 1.36 11.71
CA SER A 23 -8.75 2.75 11.28
C SER A 23 -7.94 2.85 9.98
N TYR A 24 -8.09 3.95 9.26
CA TYR A 24 -7.28 4.25 8.08
C TYR A 24 -5.77 4.16 8.35
N SER A 25 -5.32 4.68 9.51
CA SER A 25 -3.90 4.59 9.92
C SER A 25 -3.41 3.18 10.20
N GLU A 26 -4.29 2.25 10.55
CA GLU A 26 -3.95 0.84 10.71
C GLU A 26 -3.88 0.14 9.36
N MET A 27 -4.82 0.41 8.45
CA MET A 27 -4.83 -0.13 7.09
C MET A 27 -3.56 0.26 6.32
N THR A 28 -3.15 1.52 6.37
CA THR A 28 -1.94 1.99 5.67
C THR A 28 -0.66 1.40 6.25
N ARG A 29 -0.63 1.14 7.56
CA ARG A 29 0.51 0.53 8.24
C ARG A 29 0.65 -0.95 7.93
N GLU A 30 -0.46 -1.67 7.92
CA GLU A 30 -0.49 -3.07 7.47
C GLU A 30 -0.08 -3.14 6.00
N TYR A 31 -0.57 -2.23 5.17
CA TYR A 31 -0.15 -2.14 3.78
C TYR A 31 1.35 -1.85 3.64
N ALA A 32 1.92 -0.91 4.40
CA ALA A 32 3.35 -0.64 4.41
C ALA A 32 4.17 -1.87 4.86
N SER A 33 3.66 -2.61 5.84
CA SER A 33 4.24 -3.88 6.31
C SER A 33 4.22 -4.94 5.21
N TYR A 34 3.11 -5.03 4.47
CA TYR A 34 2.98 -5.92 3.31
C TYR A 34 4.00 -5.57 2.21
N LEU A 35 4.12 -4.29 1.84
CA LEU A 35 5.11 -3.81 0.86
C LEU A 35 6.55 -4.13 1.29
N MET A 36 6.88 -3.91 2.56
CA MET A 36 8.19 -4.29 3.11
C MET A 36 8.42 -5.79 3.00
N GLY A 37 7.40 -6.61 3.28
CA GLY A 37 7.44 -8.06 3.11
C GLY A 37 7.76 -8.49 1.68
N LEU A 38 7.16 -7.84 0.67
CA LEU A 38 7.45 -8.12 -0.74
C LEU A 38 8.94 -7.88 -1.09
N ILE A 39 9.53 -6.80 -0.57
CA ILE A 39 10.96 -6.52 -0.74
C ILE A 39 11.81 -7.60 -0.08
N GLN A 40 11.50 -7.93 1.19
CA GLN A 40 12.29 -8.89 1.98
C GLN A 40 12.24 -10.31 1.41
N ARG A 41 11.10 -10.72 0.83
CA ARG A 41 10.93 -12.03 0.18
C ARG A 41 11.49 -12.08 -1.24
N GLY A 42 11.93 -10.94 -1.80
CA GLY A 42 12.46 -10.86 -3.16
C GLY A 42 11.42 -11.14 -4.24
N GLU A 43 10.14 -10.80 -3.98
CA GLU A 43 9.05 -11.07 -4.92
C GLU A 43 9.05 -10.10 -6.12
N LEU A 44 9.60 -8.91 -5.93
CA LEU A 44 9.69 -7.83 -6.94
C LEU A 44 10.85 -8.05 -7.92
N LYS A 45 10.88 -9.20 -8.60
CA LYS A 45 12.00 -9.66 -9.44
C LYS A 45 12.33 -8.76 -10.62
N THR A 46 11.37 -7.94 -11.06
CA THR A 46 11.54 -7.01 -12.19
C THR A 46 12.23 -5.71 -11.78
N ILE A 47 12.31 -5.42 -10.47
CA ILE A 47 12.91 -4.20 -9.94
C ILE A 47 14.29 -4.54 -9.34
N ALA A 48 15.30 -3.76 -9.70
CA ALA A 48 16.63 -3.92 -9.13
C ALA A 48 16.62 -3.75 -7.60
N ALA A 49 17.27 -4.67 -6.87
CA ALA A 49 17.33 -4.64 -5.41
C ALA A 49 17.84 -3.31 -4.84
N SER A 50 18.85 -2.70 -5.48
CA SER A 50 19.39 -1.39 -5.10
C SER A 50 18.41 -0.23 -5.22
N LYS A 51 17.36 -0.36 -6.06
CA LYS A 51 16.26 0.59 -6.14
C LYS A 51 15.26 0.36 -5.00
N LEU A 52 14.93 -0.89 -4.71
CA LEU A 52 14.04 -1.27 -3.60
C LEU A 52 14.61 -0.85 -2.24
N GLU A 53 15.92 -0.99 -2.03
CA GLU A 53 16.62 -0.55 -0.81
C GLU A 53 16.42 0.94 -0.52
N LYS A 54 16.25 1.79 -1.55
CA LYS A 54 15.99 3.23 -1.38
C LYS A 54 14.61 3.50 -0.78
N LEU A 55 13.66 2.57 -0.91
CA LEU A 55 12.30 2.71 -0.39
C LEU A 55 12.14 2.18 1.03
N VAL A 56 13.08 1.36 1.50
CA VAL A 56 13.05 0.78 2.86
C VAL A 56 12.92 1.84 3.96
N PRO A 57 13.64 2.98 3.93
CA PRO A 57 13.46 4.03 4.94
C PRO A 57 12.03 4.59 4.99
N PHE A 58 11.39 4.78 3.82
CA PHE A 58 10.01 5.27 3.73
C PHE A 58 9.02 4.26 4.29
N LEU A 59 9.21 2.98 3.99
CA LEU A 59 8.33 1.93 4.52
C LEU A 59 8.49 1.76 6.04
N LYS A 60 9.73 1.83 6.56
CA LYS A 60 9.96 1.81 8.01
C LYS A 60 9.28 2.97 8.71
N GLU A 61 9.39 4.16 8.15
CA GLU A 61 8.75 5.36 8.68
C GLU A 61 7.21 5.22 8.68
N ALA A 62 6.62 4.72 7.59
CA ALA A 62 5.18 4.46 7.51
C ALA A 62 4.71 3.42 8.54
N ILE A 63 5.50 2.37 8.78
CA ILE A 63 5.17 1.31 9.75
C ILE A 63 5.21 1.82 11.20
N LEU A 64 6.17 2.68 11.54
CA LEU A 64 6.36 3.16 12.91
C LEU A 64 5.35 4.25 13.32
N ARG A 65 4.66 4.87 12.36
CA ARG A 65 3.70 5.94 12.62
C ARG A 65 2.41 5.40 13.21
N GLU A 66 2.06 5.88 14.39
CA GLU A 66 0.78 5.53 15.01
C GLU A 66 -0.42 6.19 14.33
N ARG A 67 -0.28 7.45 13.91
CA ARG A 67 -1.29 8.21 13.17
C ARG A 67 -0.62 8.91 12.00
N ILE A 68 -1.17 8.77 10.79
CA ILE A 68 -0.58 9.37 9.58
C ILE A 68 -0.59 10.92 9.66
N GLU A 69 -1.53 11.47 10.42
CA GLU A 69 -1.76 12.92 10.55
C GLU A 69 -0.90 13.61 11.60
N SER A 70 -0.17 12.87 12.44
CA SER A 70 0.52 13.46 13.60
C SER A 70 1.69 14.37 13.24
N ASP A 71 2.23 14.26 12.01
CA ASP A 71 3.35 15.09 11.52
C ASP A 71 3.18 15.40 10.03
N GLU A 72 2.37 16.42 9.76
CA GLU A 72 2.06 16.90 8.42
C GLU A 72 3.30 17.38 7.66
N VAL A 73 4.25 18.04 8.34
CA VAL A 73 5.46 18.58 7.72
C VAL A 73 6.34 17.45 7.20
N LEU A 74 6.60 16.45 8.04
CA LEU A 74 7.39 15.30 7.64
C LEU A 74 6.66 14.48 6.57
N ARG A 75 5.34 14.28 6.69
CA ARG A 75 4.54 13.60 5.66
C ARG A 75 4.69 14.28 4.31
N LYS A 76 4.45 15.59 4.23
CA LYS A 76 4.59 16.37 2.99
C LYS A 76 6.00 16.25 2.39
N LYS A 77 7.03 16.31 3.23
CA LYS A 77 8.42 16.15 2.78
C LYS A 77 8.65 14.76 2.14
N LEU A 78 8.23 13.69 2.82
CA LEU A 78 8.39 12.32 2.32
C LEU A 78 7.61 12.09 1.03
N THR A 79 6.37 12.58 0.96
CA THR A 79 5.53 12.54 -0.25
C THR A 79 6.20 13.26 -1.42
N VAL A 80 6.79 14.44 -1.19
CA VAL A 80 7.54 15.17 -2.23
C VAL A 80 8.75 14.39 -2.73
N ASP A 81 9.52 13.78 -1.82
CA ASP A 81 10.71 13.01 -2.19
C ASP A 81 10.35 11.73 -2.98
N LEU A 82 9.27 11.03 -2.58
CA LEU A 82 8.73 9.89 -3.32
C LEU A 82 8.21 10.29 -4.70
N TRP A 83 7.49 11.41 -4.82
CA TRP A 83 7.03 11.92 -6.11
C TRP A 83 8.18 12.24 -7.06
N LYS A 84 9.26 12.85 -6.58
CA LYS A 84 10.47 13.09 -7.39
C LYS A 84 11.06 11.78 -7.91
N MET A 85 11.16 10.76 -7.05
CA MET A 85 11.66 9.45 -7.44
C MET A 85 10.75 8.76 -8.48
N GLU A 86 9.43 8.85 -8.31
CA GLU A 86 8.47 8.30 -9.26
C GLU A 86 8.62 8.97 -10.63
N GLN A 87 8.65 10.30 -10.67
CA GLN A 87 8.76 11.07 -11.92
C GLN A 87 10.04 10.75 -12.70
N GLN A 88 11.16 10.60 -11.98
CA GLN A 88 12.45 10.21 -12.58
C GLN A 88 12.40 8.79 -13.15
N SER A 89 11.66 7.89 -12.51
CA SER A 89 11.61 6.47 -12.88
C SER A 89 10.56 6.15 -13.94
N ARG A 90 9.53 7.00 -14.10
CA ARG A 90 8.31 6.72 -14.90
C ARG A 90 8.57 6.22 -16.33
N LYS A 91 9.62 6.72 -16.99
CA LYS A 91 9.96 6.34 -18.37
C LYS A 91 11.01 5.25 -18.49
N GLU A 92 11.80 5.04 -17.44
CA GLU A 92 12.95 4.14 -17.44
C GLU A 92 12.63 2.79 -16.80
N ASP A 93 11.73 2.79 -15.83
CA ASP A 93 11.37 1.63 -15.02
C ASP A 93 9.94 1.80 -14.49
N GLU A 94 8.97 1.33 -15.27
CA GLU A 94 7.55 1.47 -14.97
C GLU A 94 7.14 0.68 -13.71
N ASP A 95 7.71 -0.52 -13.52
CA ASP A 95 7.44 -1.35 -12.36
C ASP A 95 7.92 -0.66 -11.08
N PHE A 96 9.12 -0.08 -11.09
CA PHE A 96 9.62 0.70 -9.96
C PHE A 96 8.78 1.95 -9.72
N ALA A 97 8.37 2.66 -10.76
CA ALA A 97 7.48 3.82 -10.62
C ALA A 97 6.12 3.44 -10.02
N ASN A 98 5.53 2.32 -10.45
CA ASN A 98 4.30 1.79 -9.86
C ASN A 98 4.50 1.34 -8.41
N PHE A 99 5.65 0.77 -8.07
CA PHE A 99 5.95 0.41 -6.69
C PHE A 99 6.11 1.64 -5.80
N ILE A 100 6.74 2.72 -6.30
CA ILE A 100 6.81 4.01 -5.59
C ILE A 100 5.40 4.57 -5.36
N ARG A 101 4.49 4.48 -6.34
CA ARG A 101 3.07 4.84 -6.13
C ARG A 101 2.44 4.01 -5.02
N GLY A 102 2.74 2.71 -4.96
CA GLY A 102 2.36 1.86 -3.83
C GLY A 102 2.83 2.44 -2.48
N VAL A 103 4.11 2.83 -2.39
CA VAL A 103 4.66 3.45 -1.17
C VAL A 103 4.02 4.81 -0.85
N LEU A 104 3.70 5.63 -1.86
CA LEU A 104 3.03 6.93 -1.68
C LEU A 104 1.69 6.78 -0.95
N TYR A 105 0.92 5.74 -1.25
CA TYR A 105 -0.37 5.49 -0.60
C TYR A 105 -0.26 5.21 0.91
N CYS A 106 0.92 4.79 1.41
CA CYS A 106 1.16 4.65 2.85
C CYS A 106 1.11 6.00 3.60
N TYR A 107 1.14 7.12 2.86
CA TYR A 107 1.12 8.48 3.39
C TYR A 107 -0.17 9.24 3.01
N GLY A 108 -1.17 8.57 2.44
CA GLY A 108 -2.51 9.14 2.23
C GLY A 108 -3.21 9.38 3.57
N THR A 109 -4.14 10.33 3.63
CA THR A 109 -5.00 10.56 4.80
C THR A 109 -6.39 10.04 4.54
N GLU A 110 -7.13 9.83 5.63
CA GLU A 110 -8.56 9.49 5.55
C GLU A 110 -9.32 10.63 4.86
N GLU A 111 -9.09 11.88 5.24
CA GLU A 111 -9.70 13.06 4.59
C GLU A 111 -9.52 13.07 3.06
N VAL A 112 -8.31 12.81 2.56
CA VAL A 112 -8.06 12.76 1.11
C VAL A 112 -8.77 11.55 0.48
N TRP A 113 -8.85 10.43 1.18
CA TRP A 113 -9.58 9.26 0.70
C TRP A 113 -11.10 9.49 0.67
N GLU A 114 -11.67 10.17 1.66
CA GLU A 114 -13.08 10.52 1.70
C GLU A 114 -13.45 11.50 0.56
N GLU A 115 -12.53 12.38 0.17
CA GLU A 115 -12.73 13.35 -0.92
C GLU A 115 -12.53 12.75 -2.32
N GLU A 116 -11.50 11.93 -2.51
CA GLU A 116 -11.02 11.49 -3.84
C GLU A 116 -11.13 9.98 -4.08
N GLY A 117 -11.39 9.20 -3.04
CA GLY A 117 -11.43 7.74 -3.07
C GLY A 117 -12.68 7.18 -3.75
N ASP A 118 -12.59 5.89 -4.06
CA ASP A 118 -13.72 5.12 -4.57
C ASP A 118 -13.86 3.85 -3.72
N GLY A 119 -14.96 3.77 -2.98
CA GLY A 119 -15.22 2.70 -2.03
C GLY A 119 -14.99 3.08 -0.56
N PRO A 120 -15.39 2.19 0.37
CA PRO A 120 -15.35 2.46 1.80
C PRO A 120 -13.93 2.45 2.38
N THR A 121 -12.99 1.78 1.72
CA THR A 121 -11.60 1.68 2.16
C THR A 121 -10.65 1.79 0.97
N PRO A 122 -9.37 2.13 1.18
CA PRO A 122 -8.40 2.21 0.09
C PRO A 122 -7.82 0.86 -0.33
N ILE A 123 -8.28 -0.25 0.27
CA ILE A 123 -7.65 -1.58 0.17
C ILE A 123 -7.68 -2.11 -1.25
N TYR A 124 -8.81 -1.96 -1.94
CA TYR A 124 -8.89 -2.42 -3.32
C TYR A 124 -7.95 -1.61 -4.25
N LEU A 125 -7.83 -0.29 -4.02
CA LEU A 125 -6.87 0.55 -4.76
C LEU A 125 -5.42 0.10 -4.52
N TYR A 126 -5.05 -0.18 -3.28
CA TYR A 126 -3.73 -0.68 -2.92
C TYR A 126 -3.39 -1.94 -3.71
N PHE A 127 -4.32 -2.90 -3.76
CA PHE A 127 -4.17 -4.10 -4.55
C PHE A 127 -4.06 -3.83 -6.06
N LEU A 128 -4.93 -2.98 -6.63
CA LEU A 128 -4.92 -2.67 -8.07
C LEU A 128 -3.59 -2.10 -8.55
N ILE A 129 -2.92 -1.32 -7.71
CA ILE A 129 -1.59 -0.77 -8.03
C ILE A 129 -0.54 -1.85 -8.01
N LEU A 130 -0.54 -2.73 -7.00
CA LEU A 130 0.41 -3.83 -6.93
C LEU A 130 0.20 -4.89 -8.00
N LYS A 131 -1.05 -5.12 -8.41
CA LYS A 131 -1.41 -6.08 -9.47
C LYS A 131 -0.74 -5.74 -10.80
N LYS A 132 -0.41 -4.46 -11.05
CA LYS A 132 0.34 -4.03 -12.23
C LYS A 132 1.78 -4.54 -12.24
N ILE A 133 2.35 -4.78 -11.07
CA ILE A 133 3.77 -5.17 -10.87
C ILE A 133 3.88 -6.69 -10.64
N LEU A 134 2.97 -7.25 -9.84
CA LEU A 134 2.96 -8.65 -9.45
C LEU A 134 1.59 -9.29 -9.76
N PRO A 135 1.33 -9.66 -11.03
CA PRO A 135 0.12 -10.39 -11.39
C PRO A 135 0.04 -11.69 -10.58
N GLY A 136 -1.06 -11.88 -9.84
CA GLY A 136 -1.27 -13.07 -9.01
C GLY A 136 -1.08 -12.86 -7.50
N LEU A 137 -0.76 -11.64 -7.03
CA LEU A 137 -0.62 -11.38 -5.58
C LEU A 137 -1.94 -11.49 -4.79
N ARG A 138 -3.09 -11.57 -5.45
CA ARG A 138 -4.43 -11.47 -4.85
C ARG A 138 -4.60 -12.30 -3.57
N LYS A 139 -4.28 -13.59 -3.63
CA LYS A 139 -4.42 -14.49 -2.48
C LYS A 139 -3.45 -14.13 -1.36
N ASP A 140 -2.22 -13.77 -1.69
CA ASP A 140 -1.20 -13.38 -0.71
C ASP A 140 -1.58 -12.06 -0.01
N PHE A 141 -2.05 -11.09 -0.78
CA PHE A 141 -2.52 -9.79 -0.30
C PHE A 141 -3.68 -9.94 0.70
N ILE A 142 -4.76 -10.62 0.29
CA ILE A 142 -5.92 -10.88 1.16
C ILE A 142 -5.49 -11.65 2.41
N SER A 143 -4.61 -12.64 2.25
CA SER A 143 -4.10 -13.43 3.39
C SER A 143 -3.25 -12.59 4.35
N SER A 144 -2.60 -11.51 3.90
CA SER A 144 -1.90 -10.60 4.82
C SER A 144 -2.88 -9.89 5.73
N PHE A 145 -3.90 -9.25 5.14
CA PHE A 145 -4.90 -8.50 5.91
C PHE A 145 -5.75 -9.42 6.81
N ASN A 146 -6.09 -10.63 6.37
CA ASN A 146 -6.78 -11.60 7.21
C ASN A 146 -5.93 -12.03 8.42
N ARG A 147 -4.61 -12.20 8.25
CA ARG A 147 -3.71 -12.47 9.39
C ARG A 147 -3.62 -11.28 10.35
N PHE A 148 -3.57 -10.07 9.81
CA PHE A 148 -3.61 -8.85 10.60
C PHE A 148 -4.89 -8.79 11.45
N LEU A 149 -6.06 -9.04 10.84
CA LEU A 149 -7.35 -9.10 11.53
C LEU A 149 -7.37 -10.17 12.63
N GLY A 150 -6.87 -11.38 12.35
CA GLY A 150 -6.77 -12.47 13.33
C GLY A 150 -5.76 -12.22 14.46
N GLY A 151 -4.86 -11.24 14.33
CA GLY A 151 -3.96 -10.79 15.39
C GLY A 151 -4.58 -9.76 16.34
N ARG A 152 -5.80 -9.26 16.05
CA ARG A 152 -6.51 -8.26 16.86
C ARG A 152 -7.48 -8.86 17.87
N SER A 153 -7.83 -10.13 17.69
CA SER A 153 -8.74 -10.90 18.56
C SER A 153 -8.07 -11.40 19.84
#